data_AF-A0A1V5ZZ56-F1
#
_entry.id   AF-A0A1V5ZZ56-F1
#
_cell.length_a   1.000
_cell.length_b   1.000
_cell.length_c   1.000
_cell.angle_alpha   90.00
_cell.angle_beta   90.00
_cell.angle_gamma   90.00
#
_symmetry.space_group_name_H-M   'P 1'
#
loop_
_entity.id
_entity.type
_entity.pdbx_description
1 polymer ?
#
loop_
_entity_poly.entity_id
_entity_poly.type
_entity_poly.pdbx_seq_one_letter_code
_entity_poly.pdbx_strand_id
1 'polypeptide(L)'
;MAISEKDFIRALEKNGGWTSQTAKALGVSHQAVRQRLLRNKKLMMKQQEIKEMYLDLAESKVVKAVNDGAAWAICFYLKCQGKHRGWIETVRNEHSGPDGGPIQTEDKKPDYSKLSKDELRQLHELYEKLYAKD
;
A
#
# COMPACT_ATOMS: atom_id res chain seq x y z
N MET A 1 33.67 11.17 -2.76
CA MET A 1 33.13 12.46 -2.25
C MET A 1 31.83 12.20 -1.50
N ALA A 2 31.66 12.79 -0.32
CA ALA A 2 30.38 12.72 0.39
C ALA A 2 29.38 13.69 -0.26
N ILE A 3 28.20 13.19 -0.65
CA ILE A 3 27.14 14.02 -1.23
C ILE A 3 26.54 14.87 -0.11
N SER A 4 26.58 16.21 -0.25
CA SER A 4 26.02 17.12 0.74
C SER A 4 24.49 16.94 0.88
N GLU A 5 23.91 17.32 2.01
CA GLU A 5 22.44 17.28 2.17
C GLU A 5 21.73 18.20 1.16
N LYS A 6 22.32 19.38 0.89
CA LYS A 6 21.81 20.35 -0.07
C LYS A 6 21.77 19.78 -1.49
N ASP A 7 22.84 19.10 -1.93
CA ASP A 7 22.90 18.49 -3.26
C ASP A 7 21.93 17.32 -3.39
N PHE A 8 21.76 16.55 -2.30
CA PHE A 8 20.79 15.46 -2.27
C PHE A 8 19.35 15.96 -2.38
N ILE A 9 18.98 17.03 -1.65
CA ILE A 9 17.65 17.66 -1.74
C ILE A 9 17.43 18.23 -3.14
N ARG A 10 18.40 18.96 -3.69
CA ARG A 10 18.31 19.50 -5.05
C ARG A 10 18.11 18.40 -6.08
N ALA A 11 18.79 17.27 -5.92
CA ALA A 11 18.62 16.12 -6.79
C ALA A 11 17.21 15.51 -6.64
N LEU A 12 16.66 15.41 -5.42
CA LEU A 12 15.27 14.97 -5.22
C LEU A 12 14.28 15.90 -5.92
N GLU A 13 14.40 17.22 -5.74
CA GLU A 13 13.48 18.22 -6.31
C GLU A 13 13.48 18.17 -7.84
N LYS A 14 14.67 18.12 -8.45
CA LYS A 14 14.80 18.05 -9.92
C LYS A 14 14.26 16.75 -10.52
N ASN A 15 14.22 15.68 -9.73
CA ASN A 15 13.83 14.34 -10.20
C ASN A 15 12.48 13.88 -9.62
N GLY A 16 11.64 14.80 -9.14
CA GLY A 16 10.29 14.51 -8.64
C GLY A 16 10.26 13.60 -7.42
N GLY A 17 11.33 13.58 -6.62
CA GLY A 17 11.45 12.74 -5.44
C GLY A 17 11.62 11.25 -5.77
N TRP A 18 11.85 10.87 -7.03
CA TRP A 18 12.06 9.48 -7.42
C TRP A 18 13.45 8.99 -7.08
N THR A 19 13.53 7.92 -6.30
CA THR A 19 14.79 7.35 -5.81
C THR A 19 15.70 6.85 -6.93
N SER A 20 15.14 6.26 -7.99
CA SER A 20 15.88 5.75 -9.16
C SER A 20 16.54 6.88 -9.95
N GLN A 21 15.77 7.92 -10.29
CA GLN A 21 16.25 9.08 -11.03
C GLN A 21 17.25 9.89 -10.21
N THR A 22 16.98 10.07 -8.92
CA THR A 22 17.91 10.73 -7.98
C THR A 22 19.23 9.97 -7.85
N ALA A 23 19.18 8.63 -7.77
CA ALA A 23 20.38 7.79 -7.71
C ALA A 23 21.23 7.93 -8.98
N LYS A 24 20.60 7.89 -10.16
CA LYS A 24 21.25 8.11 -11.46
C LYS A 24 21.89 9.50 -11.53
N ALA A 25 21.17 10.54 -11.11
CA ALA A 25 21.66 11.92 -11.12
C ALA A 25 22.85 12.15 -10.16
N LEU A 26 22.90 11.42 -9.06
CA LEU A 26 23.96 11.51 -8.05
C LEU A 26 25.12 10.52 -8.27
N GLY A 27 25.02 9.63 -9.27
CA GLY A 27 26.03 8.60 -9.52
C GLY A 27 26.17 7.56 -8.40
N VAL A 28 25.07 7.25 -7.70
CA VAL A 28 25.05 6.28 -6.59
C VAL A 28 24.01 5.18 -6.82
N SER A 29 24.06 4.13 -6.02
CA SER A 29 23.06 3.06 -6.10
C SER A 29 21.70 3.52 -5.56
N HIS A 30 20.62 2.95 -6.11
CA HIS A 30 19.26 3.15 -5.60
C HIS A 30 19.14 2.84 -4.10
N GLN A 31 19.83 1.78 -3.65
CA GLN A 31 19.85 1.39 -2.24
C GLN A 31 20.52 2.45 -1.37
N ALA A 32 21.59 3.11 -1.83
CA ALA A 32 22.24 4.17 -1.08
C ALA A 32 21.29 5.37 -0.84
N VAL A 33 20.54 5.77 -1.87
CA VAL A 33 19.51 6.83 -1.75
C VAL A 33 18.43 6.41 -0.75
N ARG A 34 17.88 5.20 -0.88
CA ARG A 34 16.86 4.67 0.04
C ARG A 34 17.34 4.63 1.48
N GLN A 35 18.54 4.12 1.73
CA GLN A 35 19.11 4.06 3.07
C GLN A 35 19.32 5.44 3.68
N ARG A 36 19.75 6.43 2.87
CA ARG A 36 19.90 7.81 3.33
C ARG A 36 18.56 8.45 3.72
N LEU A 37 17.51 8.21 2.94
CA LEU A 37 16.15 8.67 3.25
C LEU A 37 15.63 8.04 4.54
N LEU A 38 15.79 6.72 4.71
CA LEU A 38 15.34 6.01 5.91
C LEU A 38 16.02 6.49 7.20
N ARG A 39 17.30 6.85 7.11
CA ARG A 39 18.08 7.34 8.27
C ARG A 39 17.80 8.80 8.61
N ASN A 40 17.17 9.57 7.72
CA ASN A 40 16.93 10.99 7.91
C ASN A 40 15.46 11.33 7.63
N LYS A 41 14.68 11.43 8.71
CA LYS A 41 13.24 11.76 8.66
C LYS A 41 12.96 13.07 7.90
N LYS A 42 13.83 14.08 8.02
CA LYS A 42 13.67 15.37 7.31
C LYS A 42 13.77 15.20 5.79
N LEU A 43 14.73 14.41 5.31
CA LEU A 43 14.84 14.11 3.88
C LEU A 43 13.66 13.29 3.38
N MET A 44 13.15 12.37 4.20
CA MET A 44 11.95 11.59 3.86
C MET A 44 10.71 12.46 3.75
N MET A 45 10.49 13.39 4.70
CA MET A 45 9.38 14.36 4.62
C MET A 45 9.51 15.24 3.38
N LYS A 46 10.71 15.77 3.09
CA LYS A 46 10.94 16.57 1.90
C LYS A 46 10.68 15.79 0.60
N GLN A 47 11.07 14.52 0.55
CA GLN A 47 10.73 13.64 -0.58
C GLN A 47 9.21 13.48 -0.73
N GLN A 48 8.49 13.30 0.38
CA GLN A 48 7.05 13.17 0.35
C GLN A 48 6.37 14.45 -0.16
N GLU A 49 6.75 15.61 0.35
CA GLU A 49 6.26 16.91 -0.14
C GLU A 49 6.42 17.06 -1.66
N ILE A 50 7.59 16.69 -2.19
CA ILE A 50 7.85 16.74 -3.64
C ILE A 50 6.90 15.78 -4.38
N LYS A 51 6.65 14.58 -3.84
CA LYS A 51 5.74 13.61 -4.47
C LYS A 51 4.30 14.10 -4.47
N GLU A 52 3.83 14.70 -3.38
CA GLU A 52 2.49 15.32 -3.31
C GLU A 52 2.34 16.41 -4.38
N MET A 53 3.34 17.29 -4.55
CA MET A 53 3.30 18.30 -5.62
C MET A 53 3.17 17.70 -7.03
N TYR A 54 3.77 16.54 -7.28
CA TYR A 54 3.62 15.84 -8.57
C TYR A 54 2.26 15.14 -8.71
N LEU A 55 1.66 14.71 -7.60
CA LEU A 55 0.27 14.24 -7.59
C LEU A 55 -0.69 15.38 -7.91
N ASP A 56 -0.54 16.54 -7.27
CA ASP A 56 -1.33 17.75 -7.59
C ASP A 56 -1.20 18.13 -9.08
N LEU A 57 0.01 18.04 -9.63
CA LEU A 57 0.25 18.27 -11.04
C LEU A 57 -0.53 17.26 -11.89
N ALA A 58 -0.49 15.96 -11.57
CA ALA A 58 -1.25 14.94 -12.29
C ALA A 58 -2.76 15.19 -12.21
N GLU A 59 -3.28 15.55 -11.04
CA GLU A 59 -4.69 15.92 -10.85
C GLU A 59 -5.08 17.12 -11.73
N SER A 60 -4.23 18.16 -11.79
CA SER A 60 -4.47 19.31 -12.67
C SER A 60 -4.55 18.90 -14.15
N LYS A 61 -3.75 17.92 -14.59
CA LYS A 61 -3.77 17.40 -15.96
C LYS A 61 -5.03 16.57 -16.22
N VAL A 62 -5.51 15.79 -15.25
CA VAL A 62 -6.78 15.07 -15.35
C VAL A 62 -7.94 16.06 -15.48
N VAL A 63 -7.99 17.10 -14.65
CA VAL A 63 -9.02 18.15 -14.72
C VAL A 63 -8.99 18.87 -16.06
N LYS A 64 -7.79 19.19 -16.57
CA LYS A 64 -7.66 19.76 -17.91
C LYS A 64 -8.23 18.82 -18.98
N ALA A 65 -7.89 17.53 -18.95
CA ALA A 65 -8.39 16.56 -19.91
C ALA A 65 -9.92 16.37 -19.83
N VAL A 66 -10.51 16.50 -18.64
CA VAL A 66 -11.97 16.56 -18.45
C VAL A 66 -12.55 17.77 -19.17
N ASN A 67 -11.95 18.96 -18.96
CA ASN A 67 -12.38 20.19 -19.62
C ASN A 67 -12.24 20.13 -21.15
N ASP A 68 -11.20 19.46 -21.64
CA ASP A 68 -10.95 19.24 -23.07
C ASP A 68 -11.85 18.14 -23.67
N GLY A 69 -12.75 17.53 -22.88
CA GLY A 69 -13.74 16.56 -23.36
C GLY A 69 -13.20 15.13 -23.54
N ALA A 70 -12.05 14.80 -22.97
CA ALA A 70 -11.46 13.47 -23.11
C ALA A 70 -12.29 12.43 -22.34
N ALA A 71 -12.97 11.52 -23.08
CA ALA A 71 -13.89 10.54 -22.51
C ALA A 71 -13.28 9.66 -21.40
N TRP A 72 -12.02 9.27 -21.54
CA TRP A 72 -11.30 8.48 -20.53
C TRP A 72 -11.14 9.26 -19.21
N ALA A 73 -10.87 10.57 -19.27
CA ALA A 73 -10.65 11.42 -18.10
C ALA A 73 -11.97 11.72 -17.38
N ILE A 74 -13.04 11.99 -18.15
CA ILE A 74 -14.40 12.19 -17.60
C ILE A 74 -14.86 10.93 -16.86
N CYS A 75 -14.75 9.76 -17.51
CA CYS A 75 -15.13 8.48 -16.90
C CYS A 75 -14.29 8.21 -15.63
N PHE A 76 -12.97 8.37 -15.71
CA PHE A 76 -12.07 8.19 -14.57
C PHE A 76 -12.44 9.13 -13.40
N TYR A 77 -12.63 10.42 -13.68
CA TYR A 77 -12.97 11.41 -12.66
C TYR A 77 -14.32 11.10 -11.99
N LEU A 78 -15.34 10.71 -12.75
CA LEU A 78 -16.64 10.34 -12.20
C LEU A 78 -16.56 9.07 -11.35
N LYS A 79 -15.85 8.04 -11.79
CA LYS A 79 -15.64 6.81 -11.00
C LYS A 79 -14.89 7.07 -9.68
N CYS A 80 -13.98 8.04 -9.65
CA CYS A 80 -13.19 8.36 -8.47
C CYS A 80 -13.91 9.35 -7.53
N GLN A 81 -14.38 10.48 -8.05
CA GLN A 81 -14.92 11.60 -7.27
C GLN A 81 -16.46 11.66 -7.26
N GLY A 82 -17.11 11.08 -8.27
CA GLY A 82 -18.57 11.07 -8.43
C GLY A 82 -19.30 9.94 -7.70
N LYS A 83 -18.61 9.12 -6.90
CA LYS A 83 -19.21 7.95 -6.21
C LYS A 83 -20.44 8.31 -5.38
N HIS A 84 -20.38 9.43 -4.66
CA HIS A 84 -21.49 9.95 -3.86
C HIS A 84 -22.74 10.32 -4.70
N ARG A 85 -22.57 10.49 -6.02
CA ARG A 85 -23.65 10.72 -7.01
C ARG A 85 -24.05 9.46 -7.78
N GLY A 86 -23.60 8.28 -7.35
CA GLY A 86 -23.96 7.01 -7.97
C GLY A 86 -22.99 6.49 -9.04
N TRP A 87 -21.85 7.16 -9.27
CA TRP A 87 -20.81 6.67 -10.19
C TRP A 87 -19.93 5.59 -9.54
N ILE A 88 -20.56 4.49 -9.13
CA ILE A 88 -19.92 3.36 -8.48
C ILE A 88 -19.81 2.23 -9.49
N GLU A 89 -18.59 1.77 -9.73
CA GLU A 89 -18.35 0.53 -10.46
C GLU A 89 -18.55 -0.64 -9.49
N THR A 90 -19.70 -1.32 -9.61
CA THR A 90 -19.99 -2.51 -8.81
C THR A 90 -19.34 -3.72 -9.46
N VAL A 91 -18.32 -4.27 -8.82
CA VAL A 91 -17.72 -5.54 -9.21
C VAL A 91 -18.37 -6.65 -8.39
N ARG A 92 -19.04 -7.60 -9.05
CA ARG A 92 -19.52 -8.82 -8.42
C ARG A 92 -18.42 -9.87 -8.56
N ASN A 93 -17.77 -10.21 -7.46
CA ASN A 93 -16.84 -11.33 -7.42
C ASN A 93 -17.61 -12.59 -7.00
N GLU A 94 -17.61 -13.58 -7.88
CA GLU A 94 -18.12 -14.91 -7.57
C GLU A 94 -16.91 -15.82 -7.32
N HIS A 95 -16.82 -16.36 -6.11
CA HIS A 95 -15.77 -17.29 -5.72
C HIS A 95 -16.33 -18.71 -5.75
N SER A 96 -15.64 -19.62 -6.43
CA SER A 96 -15.95 -21.04 -6.45
C SER A 96 -14.68 -21.86 -6.23
N GLY A 97 -14.86 -23.10 -5.79
CA GLY A 97 -13.82 -24.11 -5.79
C GLY A 97 -13.51 -24.61 -7.22
N PRO A 98 -12.62 -25.60 -7.34
CA PRO A 98 -12.32 -26.26 -8.61
C PRO A 98 -13.59 -26.69 -9.34
N ASP A 99 -13.61 -26.49 -10.66
CA ASP A 99 -14.74 -26.83 -11.54
C ASP A 99 -16.10 -26.21 -11.15
N GLY A 100 -16.08 -25.05 -10.48
CA GLY A 100 -17.32 -24.39 -10.02
C GLY A 100 -17.92 -25.03 -8.76
N GLY A 101 -17.21 -25.99 -8.16
CA GLY A 101 -17.63 -26.67 -6.95
C GLY A 101 -17.56 -25.80 -5.69
N PRO A 102 -17.94 -26.35 -4.53
CA PRO A 102 -17.82 -25.65 -3.25
C PRO A 102 -16.35 -25.31 -2.95
N ILE A 103 -16.12 -24.16 -2.34
CA ILE A 103 -14.80 -23.79 -1.82
C ILE A 103 -14.45 -24.78 -0.70
N GLN A 104 -13.36 -25.53 -0.89
CA GLN A 104 -12.89 -26.46 0.13
C GLN A 104 -12.14 -25.68 1.20
N THR A 105 -12.66 -25.69 2.42
CA THR A 105 -11.97 -25.18 3.61
C THR A 105 -11.39 -26.37 4.36
N GLU A 106 -10.06 -26.40 4.55
CA GLU A 106 -9.46 -27.35 5.48
C GLU A 106 -9.70 -26.85 6.91
N ASP A 107 -10.76 -27.34 7.55
CA ASP A 107 -10.87 -27.26 9.00
C ASP A 107 -9.82 -28.21 9.60
N LYS A 108 -8.59 -27.73 9.73
CA LYS A 108 -7.54 -28.43 10.49
C LYS A 108 -7.96 -28.47 11.95
N LYS A 109 -8.80 -29.45 12.31
CA LYS A 109 -9.12 -29.75 13.69
C LYS A 109 -7.79 -30.01 14.42
N PRO A 110 -7.49 -29.28 15.51
CA PRO A 110 -6.27 -29.51 16.25
C PRO A 110 -6.25 -30.96 16.74
N ASP A 111 -5.14 -31.66 16.49
CA ASP A 111 -4.94 -33.02 16.97
C ASP A 111 -4.44 -32.97 18.42
N TYR A 112 -5.38 -33.12 19.36
CA TYR A 112 -5.08 -33.04 20.79
C TYR A 112 -4.35 -34.28 21.33
N SER A 113 -4.24 -35.35 20.56
CA SER A 113 -3.58 -36.60 21.01
C SER A 113 -2.08 -36.46 21.22
N LYS A 114 -1.47 -35.41 20.64
CA LYS A 114 -0.05 -35.09 20.74
C LYS A 114 0.32 -34.30 22.00
N LEU A 115 -0.67 -33.81 22.75
CA LEU A 115 -0.43 -33.04 23.96
C LEU A 115 -0.28 -33.97 25.17
N SER A 116 0.67 -33.64 26.03
CA SER A 116 0.78 -34.22 27.35
C SER A 116 -0.42 -33.85 28.23
N LYS A 117 -0.57 -34.55 29.36
CA LYS A 117 -1.64 -34.28 30.33
C LYS A 117 -1.58 -32.86 30.89
N ASP A 118 -0.38 -32.32 31.07
CA ASP A 118 -0.17 -30.97 31.62
C ASP A 118 -0.52 -29.91 30.57
N GLU A 119 -0.14 -30.11 29.31
CA GLU A 119 -0.49 -29.21 28.21
C GLU A 119 -2.00 -29.24 27.90
N LEU A 120 -2.65 -30.41 28.02
CA LEU A 120 -4.11 -30.53 27.93
C LEU A 120 -4.83 -29.77 29.04
N ARG A 121 -4.29 -29.79 30.26
CA ARG A 121 -4.85 -29.04 31.39
C ARG A 121 -4.75 -27.53 31.15
N GLN A 122 -3.59 -27.05 30.72
CA GLN A 122 -3.39 -25.64 30.37
C GLN A 122 -4.34 -25.19 29.25
N LEU A 123 -4.51 -26.02 28.21
CA LEU A 123 -5.42 -25.75 27.12
C LEU A 123 -6.88 -25.68 27.61
N HIS A 124 -7.29 -26.58 28.50
CA HIS A 124 -8.63 -26.56 29.10
C HIS A 124 -8.87 -25.31 29.94
N GLU A 125 -7.90 -24.89 30.77
CA GLU A 125 -7.99 -23.65 31.54
C GLU A 125 -8.13 -22.41 30.64
N LEU A 126 -7.39 -22.36 29.53
CA LEU A 126 -7.52 -21.29 28.53
C LEU A 126 -8.87 -21.31 27.82
N TYR A 127 -9.38 -22.50 27.48
CA TYR A 127 -10.69 -22.67 26.85
C TYR A 127 -11.81 -22.19 27.77
N GLU A 128 -11.78 -22.61 29.05
CA GLU A 128 -12.71 -22.13 30.07
C GLU A 128 -12.61 -20.62 30.24
N LYS A 129 -11.41 -20.03 30.25
CA LYS A 129 -11.26 -18.57 30.36
C LYS A 129 -11.82 -17.79 29.16
N LEU A 130 -11.75 -18.36 27.95
CA LEU A 130 -12.28 -17.74 26.73
C LEU A 130 -13.80 -17.83 26.62
N TYR A 131 -14.39 -18.90 27.16
CA TYR A 131 -15.82 -19.22 26.99
C TYR A 131 -16.62 -19.25 28.30
N ALA A 132 -15.98 -18.96 29.44
CA ALA A 132 -16.68 -18.68 30.68
C ALA A 132 -17.63 -17.52 30.41
N LYS A 133 -18.92 -17.79 30.64
CA LYS A 133 -19.91 -16.72 30.77
C LYS A 133 -19.56 -15.94 32.04
N ASP A 134 -19.49 -14.62 31.94
CA ASP A 134 -19.49 -13.72 33.11
C ASP A 134 -20.69 -14.01 34.03
#